data_AF-A0A9X3NJ78-F1
#
_entry.id   AF-A0A9X3NJ78-F1
#
_cell.length_a   1.000
_cell.length_b   1.000
_cell.length_c   1.000
_cell.angle_alpha   90.00
_cell.angle_beta   90.00
_cell.angle_gamma   90.00
#
_symmetry.space_group_name_H-M   'P 1'
#
loop_
_entity.id
_entity.type
_entity.pdbx_description
1 polymer ?
#
loop_
_entity_poly.entity_id
_entity_poly.type
_entity_poly.pdbx_seq_one_letter_code
_entity_poly.pdbx_strand_id
1 'polypeptide(L)'
;MSNRTPAAPLTQEGLEEWVVSACTGLGLTTTDADSDFFEAGGNSLTAIRLISQAEEAFGEDVLPPEDLFAESTVRQIAATILRNARG
;
A
#
# COMPACT_ATOMS: atom_id res chain seq x y z
N MET A 1 -0.95 -17.55 15.34
CA MET A 1 -0.27 -16.79 14.29
C MET A 1 -1.30 -16.55 13.19
N SER A 2 -1.87 -15.34 13.09
CA SER A 2 -3.00 -15.09 12.19
C SER A 2 -2.51 -14.84 10.77
N ASN A 3 -2.54 -15.88 9.93
CA ASN A 3 -2.52 -15.73 8.47
C ASN A 3 -3.77 -14.94 8.07
N ARG A 4 -3.65 -13.61 7.91
CA ARG A 4 -4.64 -12.87 7.13
C ARG A 4 -4.25 -13.06 5.68
N THR A 5 -4.95 -13.96 4.99
CA THR A 5 -5.10 -13.88 3.54
C THR A 5 -5.38 -12.41 3.20
N PRO A 6 -4.71 -11.79 2.21
CA PRO A 6 -5.14 -10.49 1.74
C PRO A 6 -6.62 -10.62 1.37
N ALA A 7 -7.49 -9.94 2.12
CA ALA A 7 -8.91 -9.90 1.79
C ALA A 7 -9.15 -9.16 0.46
N ALA A 8 -8.14 -8.45 -0.02
CA ALA A 8 -8.17 -7.65 -1.22
C ALA A 8 -7.93 -8.51 -2.48
N PRO A 9 -8.81 -8.39 -3.50
CA PRO A 9 -8.56 -9.01 -4.79
C PRO A 9 -7.30 -8.42 -5.45
N LEU A 10 -6.51 -9.26 -6.13
CA LEU A 10 -5.34 -8.85 -6.95
C LEU A 10 -5.80 -8.12 -8.24
N THR A 11 -6.44 -6.99 -8.03
CA THR A 11 -7.01 -6.05 -9.00
C THR A 11 -6.62 -4.66 -8.55
N GLN A 12 -6.60 -3.69 -9.47
CA GLN A 12 -6.19 -2.33 -9.10
C GLN A 12 -7.12 -1.75 -8.04
N GLU A 13 -8.43 -1.83 -8.24
CA GLU A 13 -9.44 -1.33 -7.30
C GLU A 13 -9.35 -2.00 -5.92
N GLY A 14 -9.17 -3.33 -5.88
CA GLY A 14 -9.02 -4.06 -4.62
C GLY A 14 -7.76 -3.67 -3.82
N LEU A 15 -6.67 -3.39 -4.54
CA LEU A 15 -5.43 -2.92 -3.92
C LEU A 15 -5.53 -1.46 -3.49
N GLU A 16 -6.21 -0.60 -4.25
CA GLU A 16 -6.51 0.78 -3.86
C GLU A 16 -7.27 0.79 -2.52
N GLU A 17 -8.33 -0.01 -2.39
CA GLU A 17 -9.07 -0.16 -1.12
C GLU A 17 -8.19 -0.67 0.01
N TRP A 18 -7.32 -1.65 -0.27
CA TRP A 18 -6.37 -2.16 0.72
C TRP A 18 -5.40 -1.09 1.20
N VAL A 19 -4.82 -0.31 0.28
CA VAL A 19 -3.88 0.77 0.60
C VAL A 19 -4.59 1.85 1.43
N VAL A 20 -5.81 2.25 1.07
CA VAL A 20 -6.63 3.21 1.84
C VAL A 20 -6.87 2.68 3.26
N SER A 21 -7.26 1.41 3.39
CA SER A 21 -7.48 0.78 4.69
C SER A 21 -6.18 0.69 5.52
N ALA A 22 -5.05 0.37 4.89
CA ALA A 22 -3.75 0.31 5.55
C ALA A 22 -3.33 1.70 6.03
N CYS A 23 -3.44 2.72 5.19
CA CYS A 23 -3.16 4.11 5.53
C CYS A 23 -4.03 4.61 6.68
N THR A 24 -5.33 4.32 6.64
CA THR A 24 -6.27 4.64 7.74
C THR A 24 -5.85 3.96 9.05
N GLY A 25 -5.44 2.68 9.01
CA GLY A 25 -4.93 1.95 10.16
C GLY A 25 -3.58 2.48 10.70
N LEU A 26 -2.83 3.20 9.87
CA LEU A 26 -1.60 3.90 10.25
C LEU A 26 -1.86 5.32 10.79
N GLY A 27 -3.12 5.79 10.78
CA GLY A 27 -3.52 7.11 11.25
C GLY A 27 -3.44 8.21 10.18
N LEU A 28 -3.37 7.84 8.90
CA LEU A 28 -3.35 8.79 7.78
C LEU A 28 -4.77 9.13 7.32
N THR A 29 -4.99 10.38 6.91
CA THR A 29 -6.26 10.82 6.32
C THR A 29 -6.24 10.63 4.82
N THR A 30 -6.24 9.38 4.39
CA THR A 30 -6.29 8.97 2.98
C THR A 30 -7.70 8.50 2.67
N THR A 31 -8.39 9.14 1.72
CA THR A 31 -9.78 8.80 1.37
C THR A 31 -9.95 8.27 -0.06
N ASP A 32 -9.02 8.57 -0.97
CA ASP A 32 -9.24 8.38 -2.41
C ASP A 32 -8.02 7.78 -3.12
N ALA A 33 -8.25 7.16 -4.28
CA ALA A 33 -7.20 6.58 -5.11
C ALA A 33 -6.14 7.61 -5.56
N ASP A 34 -6.54 8.87 -5.71
CA ASP A 34 -5.64 9.95 -6.11
C ASP A 34 -5.06 10.72 -4.90
N SER A 35 -5.34 10.25 -3.66
CA SER A 35 -4.72 10.82 -2.46
C SER A 35 -3.24 10.43 -2.39
N ASP A 36 -2.41 11.43 -2.15
CA ASP A 36 -0.98 11.23 -1.90
C ASP A 36 -0.72 10.80 -0.45
N PHE A 37 0.11 9.77 -0.28
CA PHE A 37 0.48 9.20 1.01
C PHE A 37 1.18 10.22 1.93
N PHE A 38 2.08 11.03 1.39
CA PHE A 38 2.84 12.02 2.15
C PHE A 38 1.99 13.26 2.46
N GLU A 39 1.14 13.70 1.54
CA GLU A 39 0.16 14.77 1.81
C GLU A 39 -0.86 14.36 2.89
N ALA A 40 -1.22 13.08 2.97
CA ALA A 40 -2.09 12.52 4.01
C ALA A 40 -1.43 12.40 5.40
N GLY A 41 -0.18 12.87 5.56
CA GLY A 41 0.59 12.81 6.81
C GLY A 41 1.57 11.64 6.89
N GLY A 42 1.81 10.95 5.78
CA GLY A 42 2.77 9.86 5.66
C GLY A 42 4.19 10.33 5.96
N ASN A 43 4.96 9.49 6.65
CA ASN A 43 6.35 9.71 6.99
C ASN A 43 7.13 8.40 6.89
N SER A 44 8.44 8.44 7.16
CA SER A 44 9.30 7.24 7.08
C SER A 44 8.81 6.07 7.93
N LEU A 45 8.24 6.32 9.11
CA LEU A 45 7.73 5.25 9.97
C LEU A 45 6.46 4.63 9.40
N THR A 46 5.50 5.44 8.94
CA THR A 46 4.28 4.90 8.31
C THR A 46 4.60 4.23 6.98
N ALA A 47 5.58 4.73 6.23
CA ALA A 47 6.06 4.11 4.99
C ALA A 47 6.62 2.71 5.24
N ILE A 48 7.54 2.57 6.20
CA ILE A 48 8.08 1.26 6.59
C ILE A 48 6.95 0.31 7.02
N ARG A 49 5.99 0.80 7.81
CA ARG A 49 4.85 -0.03 8.26
C ARG A 49 3.89 -0.41 7.14
N LEU A 50 3.74 0.43 6.12
CA LEU A 50 2.94 0.13 4.93
C LEU A 50 3.63 -0.95 4.09
N ILE A 51 4.94 -0.79 3.86
CA ILE A 51 5.78 -1.75 3.13
C ILE A 51 5.71 -3.12 3.81
N SER A 52 5.97 -3.19 5.12
CA SER A 52 5.89 -4.47 5.83
C SER A 52 4.50 -5.12 5.76
N GLN A 53 3.42 -4.34 5.84
CA GLN A 53 2.06 -4.88 5.67
C GLN A 53 1.81 -5.39 4.25
N ALA A 54 2.36 -4.72 3.24
CA ALA A 54 2.24 -5.15 1.86
C ALA A 54 3.02 -6.45 1.65
N GLU A 55 4.23 -6.54 2.21
CA GLU A 55 5.07 -7.74 2.13
C GLU A 55 4.42 -8.95 2.80
N GLU A 56 3.84 -8.76 3.99
CA GLU A 56 3.10 -9.82 4.69
C GLU A 56 1.84 -10.28 3.93
N ALA A 57 1.23 -9.40 3.15
CA ALA A 57 -0.03 -9.67 2.45
C ALA A 57 0.16 -10.23 1.04
N PHE A 58 1.15 -9.74 0.29
CA PHE A 58 1.29 -9.99 -1.15
C PHE A 58 2.65 -10.60 -1.55
N GLY A 59 3.63 -10.65 -0.65
CA GLY A 59 4.97 -11.22 -0.90
C GLY A 59 6.10 -10.21 -0.69
N GLU A 60 7.31 -10.71 -0.42
CA GLU A 60 8.50 -9.87 -0.23
C GLU A 60 8.78 -8.97 -1.45
N ASP A 61 9.32 -7.77 -1.21
CA ASP A 61 9.71 -6.79 -2.25
C ASP A 61 8.54 -6.28 -3.13
N VAL A 62 7.29 -6.53 -2.74
CA VAL A 62 6.12 -6.13 -3.52
C VAL A 62 5.93 -4.61 -3.59
N LEU A 63 6.44 -3.87 -2.60
CA LEU A 63 6.41 -2.41 -2.53
C LEU A 63 7.78 -1.85 -2.14
N PRO A 64 8.66 -1.58 -3.12
CA PRO A 64 9.96 -0.98 -2.86
C PRO A 64 9.82 0.43 -2.25
N PRO A 65 10.71 0.82 -1.32
CA PRO A 65 10.72 2.18 -0.79
C PRO A 65 10.89 3.23 -1.89
N GLU A 66 11.75 2.95 -2.88
CA GLU A 66 12.01 3.86 -4.00
C GLU A 66 10.76 4.16 -4.83
N ASP A 67 9.95 3.14 -5.13
CA ASP A 67 8.66 3.31 -5.81
C ASP A 67 7.68 4.06 -4.93
N LEU A 68 7.60 3.76 -3.62
CA LEU A 68 6.71 4.49 -2.72
C LEU A 68 7.03 6.01 -2.67
N PHE A 69 8.30 6.38 -2.77
CA PHE A 69 8.72 7.79 -2.81
C PHE A 69 8.54 8.43 -4.18
N ALA A 70 8.66 7.67 -5.28
CA ALA A 70 8.46 8.19 -6.63
C ALA A 70 6.98 8.29 -7.02
N GLU A 71 6.17 7.36 -6.52
CA GLU A 71 4.82 7.05 -6.95
C GLU A 71 3.92 6.93 -5.71
N SER A 72 3.73 8.07 -5.02
CA SER A 72 3.19 8.14 -3.66
C SER A 72 1.68 8.21 -3.55
N THR A 73 0.92 8.22 -4.65
CA THR A 73 -0.54 8.15 -4.59
C THR A 73 -1.04 6.73 -4.35
N VAL A 74 -2.20 6.58 -3.72
CA VAL A 74 -2.85 5.28 -3.48
C VAL A 74 -2.94 4.43 -4.76
N ARG A 75 -3.37 5.04 -5.87
CA ARG A 75 -3.49 4.41 -7.19
C ARG A 75 -2.16 3.88 -7.67
N GLN A 76 -1.09 4.67 -7.55
CA GLN A 76 0.22 4.25 -8.01
C GLN A 76 0.83 3.17 -7.10
N ILE A 77 0.69 3.30 -5.78
CA ILE A 77 1.10 2.27 -4.81
C ILE A 77 0.40 0.94 -5.12
N ALA A 78 -0.92 0.97 -5.33
CA ALA A 78 -1.70 -0.19 -5.71
C ALA A 78 -1.22 -0.79 -7.04
N ALA A 79 -0.89 0.04 -8.03
CA ALA A 79 -0.36 -0.42 -9.32
C ALA A 79 1.02 -1.06 -9.20
N THR A 80 1.89 -0.54 -8.33
CA THR A 80 3.20 -1.13 -8.02
C THR A 80 3.04 -2.49 -7.38
N ILE A 81 2.20 -2.60 -6.35
CA ILE A 81 1.89 -3.87 -5.69
C ILE A 81 1.34 -4.87 -6.72
N LEU A 82 0.42 -4.44 -7.57
CA LEU A 82 -0.19 -5.31 -8.58
C LEU A 82 0.82 -5.83 -9.61
N ARG A 83 1.78 -4.99 -10.03
CA ARG A 83 2.84 -5.39 -10.95
C ARG A 83 3.76 -6.41 -10.30
N ASN A 84 4.22 -6.13 -9.09
CA ASN A 84 5.23 -6.94 -8.41
C ASN A 84 4.66 -8.26 -7.89
N ALA A 85 3.40 -8.28 -7.43
CA ALA A 85 2.72 -9.50 -7.00
C ALA A 85 2.40 -10.49 -8.16
N ARG A 86 2.56 -10.05 -9.42
CA ARG A 86 2.39 -10.88 -10.62
C ARG A 86 3.70 -11.38 -11.22
N GLY A 87 4.84 -10.87 -10.76
CA GLY A 87 6.18 -11.30 -11.18
C GLY A 87 6.62 -12.52 -10.40
#